data_AF-A0A0X1KK62-F1
#
_entry.id   AF-A0A0X1KK62-F1
#
_cell.length_a   1.000
_cell.length_b   1.000
_cell.length_c   1.000
_cell.angle_alpha   90.00
_cell.angle_beta   90.00
_cell.angle_gamma   90.00
#
_symmetry.space_group_name_H-M   'P 1'
#
loop_
_entity.id
_entity.type
_entity.pdbx_description
1 polymer ?
#
loop_
_entity_poly.entity_id
_entity_poly.type
_entity_poly.pdbx_seq_one_letter_code
_entity_poly.pdbx_strand_id
1 'polypeptide(L)'
;MISLTTKDISKLVQEIRREYGLPESPFRIDEVRYDKEGDKLFIIAHDRTDKSVIIGNSLVIGKLRKRLGVRQVTVYSNLDLEIKRRKLEEAKKLISGTELEFLLPIIEAEKKFPPRKWPDVKGDVKTLIFLSFNAKALLGFADRLNLPYEAVGIRYAFPKLEYEPVEAEPREIFFPNEEKLLRIAKERGTRLVLADFPFGLKFKDGVVLLNPFRLLHIGFFELKYLFGFERPVIYDKKALVDFVVSLTYEGLMESTDGANIIWRMWRK
;
A
#
# COMPACT_ATOMS: atom_id res chain seq x y z
N MET A 1 19.53 0.48 26.25
CA MET A 1 18.54 0.29 25.17
C MET A 1 17.70 -0.91 25.54
N ILE A 2 16.39 -0.76 25.70
CA ILE A 2 15.50 -1.86 26.09
C ILE A 2 15.43 -2.83 24.90
N SER A 3 16.05 -4.01 25.00
CA SER A 3 15.80 -5.09 24.05
C SER A 3 14.42 -5.69 24.39
N LEU A 4 13.36 -5.15 23.79
CA LEU A 4 12.02 -5.68 23.99
C LEU A 4 11.93 -7.07 23.33
N THR A 5 11.79 -8.10 24.15
CA THR A 5 11.61 -9.47 23.65
C THR A 5 10.14 -9.75 23.35
N THR A 6 9.86 -10.79 22.57
CA THR A 6 8.50 -11.28 22.34
C THR A 6 7.78 -11.58 23.66
N LYS A 7 8.50 -12.14 24.65
CA LYS A 7 7.96 -12.44 25.99
C LYS A 7 7.55 -11.18 26.75
N ASP A 8 8.34 -10.11 26.67
CA ASP A 8 8.02 -8.85 27.36
C ASP A 8 6.75 -8.22 26.78
N ILE A 9 6.64 -8.19 25.45
CA ILE A 9 5.44 -7.67 24.78
C ILE A 9 4.22 -8.54 25.10
N SER A 10 4.36 -9.86 25.10
CA SER A 10 3.26 -10.76 25.47
C SER A 10 2.76 -10.52 26.89
N LYS A 11 3.67 -10.34 27.86
CA LYS A 11 3.30 -10.02 29.25
C LYS A 11 2.56 -8.70 29.33
N LEU A 12 3.07 -7.65 28.70
CA LEU A 12 2.41 -6.34 28.70
C LEU A 12 1.01 -6.39 28.06
N VAL A 13 0.86 -7.12 26.96
CA VAL A 13 -0.44 -7.34 26.33
C VAL A 13 -1.40 -8.04 27.29
N GLN A 14 -0.98 -9.11 27.95
CA GLN A 14 -1.81 -9.83 28.93
C GLN A 14 -2.19 -8.96 30.13
N GLU A 15 -1.25 -8.19 30.67
CA GLU A 15 -1.49 -7.25 31.77
C GLU A 15 -2.52 -6.19 31.39
N ILE A 16 -2.38 -5.59 30.20
CA ILE A 16 -3.36 -4.62 29.70
C ILE A 16 -4.73 -5.30 29.54
N ARG A 17 -4.78 -6.51 28.98
CA ARG A 17 -6.07 -7.21 28.84
C ARG A 17 -6.75 -7.44 30.20
N ARG A 18 -5.99 -7.89 31.20
CA ARG A 18 -6.48 -8.05 32.59
C ARG A 18 -6.94 -6.74 33.20
N GLU A 19 -6.15 -5.68 33.10
CA GLU A 19 -6.45 -4.34 33.65
C GLU A 19 -7.78 -3.80 33.11
N TYR A 20 -8.06 -4.02 31.82
CA TYR A 20 -9.26 -3.49 31.15
C TYR A 20 -10.40 -4.52 31.01
N GLY A 21 -10.34 -5.64 31.74
CA GLY A 21 -11.42 -6.65 31.77
C GLY A 21 -11.66 -7.34 30.41
N LEU A 22 -10.65 -7.41 29.55
CA LEU A 22 -10.71 -8.11 28.28
C LEU A 22 -10.47 -9.62 28.48
N PRO A 23 -11.06 -10.50 27.66
CA PRO A 23 -10.86 -11.95 27.77
C PRO A 23 -9.38 -12.36 27.72
N GLU A 24 -8.97 -13.33 28.53
CA GLU A 24 -7.63 -13.93 28.47
C GLU A 24 -7.55 -14.93 27.31
N SER A 25 -7.54 -14.40 26.08
CA SER A 25 -7.35 -15.19 24.88
C SER A 25 -5.87 -15.53 24.71
N PRO A 26 -5.51 -16.80 24.43
CA PRO A 26 -4.14 -17.14 24.05
C PRO A 26 -3.77 -16.45 22.73
N PHE A 27 -2.51 -16.07 22.59
CA PHE A 27 -1.96 -15.54 21.35
C PHE A 27 -0.46 -15.81 21.25
N ARG A 28 0.08 -15.78 20.02
CA ARG A 28 1.50 -15.96 19.76
C ARG A 28 2.10 -14.76 19.01
N ILE A 29 3.24 -14.29 19.50
CA ILE A 29 4.11 -13.31 18.83
C ILE A 29 5.34 -14.04 18.33
N ASP A 30 5.54 -14.07 17.01
CA ASP A 30 6.70 -14.70 16.39
C ASP A 30 7.92 -13.79 16.44
N GLU A 31 7.74 -12.48 16.24
CA GLU A 31 8.85 -11.54 16.19
C GLU A 31 8.43 -10.13 16.63
N VAL A 32 9.38 -9.38 17.18
CA VAL A 32 9.23 -7.96 17.49
C VAL A 32 10.41 -7.21 16.85
N ARG A 33 10.12 -6.15 16.10
CA ARG A 33 11.12 -5.30 15.46
C ARG A 33 10.91 -3.87 15.90
N TYR A 34 11.99 -3.18 16.25
CA TYR A 34 11.93 -1.77 16.62
C TYR A 34 12.71 -0.94 15.60
N ASP A 35 12.02 0.00 14.96
CA ASP A 35 12.61 0.99 14.07
C ASP A 35 12.92 2.27 14.84
N LYS A 36 14.22 2.49 15.09
CA LYS A 36 14.72 3.63 15.84
C LYS A 36 14.50 4.97 15.11
N GLU A 37 14.55 4.97 13.78
CA GLU A 37 14.42 6.19 12.98
C GLU A 37 13.00 6.74 13.05
N GLY A 38 11.99 5.86 12.93
CA GLY A 38 10.59 6.25 13.01
C GLY A 38 10.00 6.25 14.43
N ASP A 39 10.73 5.77 15.44
CA ASP A 39 10.23 5.42 16.78
C ASP A 39 8.97 4.52 16.69
N LYS A 40 9.12 3.41 15.94
CA LYS A 40 8.02 2.50 15.63
C LYS A 40 8.33 1.07 16.08
N LEU A 41 7.39 0.48 16.81
CA LEU A 41 7.42 -0.93 17.17
C LEU A 41 6.52 -1.75 16.25
N PHE A 42 7.09 -2.77 15.63
CA PHE A 42 6.39 -3.75 14.83
C PHE A 42 6.29 -5.05 15.62
N ILE A 43 5.07 -5.56 15.76
CA ILE A 43 4.76 -6.83 16.39
C ILE A 43 4.27 -7.77 15.28
N ILE A 44 4.95 -8.89 15.11
CA ILE A 44 4.62 -9.90 14.11
C ILE A 44 3.94 -11.05 14.86
N ALA A 45 2.60 -11.06 14.78
CA ALA A 45 1.76 -12.13 15.30
C ALA A 45 1.84 -13.35 14.40
N HIS A 46 1.59 -14.54 14.94
CA HIS A 46 1.65 -15.77 14.14
C HIS A 46 0.60 -15.76 13.01
N ASP A 47 -0.65 -15.42 13.35
CA ASP A 47 -1.76 -15.35 12.40
C ASP A 47 -2.65 -14.11 12.62
N ARG A 48 -3.77 -14.04 11.88
CA ARG A 48 -4.75 -12.93 11.99
C ARG A 48 -5.55 -12.95 13.30
N THR A 49 -5.77 -14.13 13.88
CA THR A 49 -6.47 -14.28 15.16
C THR A 49 -5.62 -13.68 16.27
N ASP A 50 -4.33 -14.04 16.30
CA ASP A 50 -3.36 -13.51 17.24
C ASP A 50 -3.18 -12.00 17.10
N LYS A 51 -3.07 -11.51 15.85
CA LYS A 51 -3.06 -10.06 15.55
C LYS A 51 -4.28 -9.37 16.19
N SER A 52 -5.47 -9.95 16.05
CA SER A 52 -6.71 -9.38 16.60
C SER A 52 -6.71 -9.36 18.13
N VAL A 53 -6.17 -10.41 18.78
CA VAL A 53 -6.02 -10.46 20.24
C VAL A 53 -5.04 -9.39 20.74
N ILE A 54 -3.91 -9.20 20.05
CA ILE A 54 -2.90 -8.19 20.39
C ILE A 54 -3.44 -6.77 20.17
N ILE A 55 -4.28 -6.56 19.16
CA ILE A 55 -4.90 -5.25 18.89
C ILE A 55 -6.03 -4.93 19.89
N GLY A 56 -6.88 -5.91 20.22
CA GLY A 56 -7.95 -5.81 21.21
C GLY A 56 -8.85 -4.57 21.01
N ASN A 57 -9.43 -4.43 19.80
CA ASN A 57 -10.26 -3.28 19.40
C ASN A 57 -9.54 -1.91 19.46
N SER A 58 -8.25 -1.89 19.11
CA SER A 58 -7.37 -0.70 19.19
C SER A 58 -7.03 -0.23 20.62
N LEU A 59 -7.70 -0.74 21.65
CA LEU A 59 -7.44 -0.37 23.04
C LEU A 59 -6.08 -0.89 23.50
N VAL A 60 -5.81 -2.19 23.28
CA VAL A 60 -4.61 -2.85 23.78
C VAL A 60 -3.37 -2.23 23.16
N ILE A 61 -3.35 -2.12 21.82
CA ILE A 61 -2.28 -1.42 21.09
C ILE A 61 -2.11 0.04 21.54
N GLY A 62 -3.21 0.77 21.78
CA GLY A 62 -3.16 2.15 22.24
C GLY A 62 -2.53 2.30 23.63
N LYS A 63 -2.80 1.36 24.54
CA LYS A 63 -2.20 1.31 25.89
C LYS A 63 -0.76 0.82 25.86
N LEU A 64 -0.46 -0.19 25.04
CA LEU A 64 0.89 -0.71 24.85
C LEU A 64 1.83 0.39 24.34
N ARG A 65 1.38 1.18 23.34
CA ARG A 65 2.09 2.37 22.86
C ARG A 65 2.43 3.34 23.99
N LYS A 66 1.44 3.67 24.84
CA LYS A 66 1.63 4.60 25.97
C LYS A 66 2.62 4.06 27.00
N ARG A 67 2.52 2.79 27.37
CA ARG A 67 3.41 2.16 28.36
C ARG A 67 4.85 2.07 27.87
N LEU A 68 5.05 1.78 26.58
CA LEU A 68 6.37 1.67 25.97
C LEU A 68 7.00 3.02 25.59
N GLY A 69 6.22 4.10 25.62
CA GLY A 69 6.71 5.43 25.28
C GLY A 69 7.11 5.60 23.81
N VAL A 70 6.63 4.73 22.91
CA VAL A 70 6.95 4.76 21.47
C VAL A 70 5.90 5.56 20.69
N ARG A 71 6.31 6.22 19.62
CA ARG A 71 5.42 7.02 18.75
C ARG A 71 4.33 6.17 18.09
N GLN A 72 4.67 4.97 17.64
CA GLN A 72 3.73 4.08 16.95
C GLN A 72 3.98 2.62 17.29
N VAL A 73 2.90 1.86 17.43
CA VAL A 73 2.92 0.39 17.45
C VAL A 73 2.11 -0.08 16.24
N THR A 74 2.55 -1.14 15.57
CA THR A 74 1.80 -1.75 14.46
C THR A 74 1.92 -3.26 14.54
N VAL A 75 0.81 -3.95 14.32
CA VAL A 75 0.75 -5.41 14.40
C VAL A 75 0.47 -5.98 13.02
N TYR A 76 1.35 -6.86 12.56
CA TYR A 76 1.20 -7.62 11.32
C TYR A 76 0.99 -9.09 11.65
N SER A 77 0.34 -9.85 10.76
CA SER A 77 0.37 -11.32 10.83
C SER A 77 1.52 -11.84 9.98
N ASN A 78 2.20 -12.90 10.45
CA ASN A 78 3.27 -13.54 9.70
C ASN A 78 2.72 -14.13 8.39
N LEU A 79 1.48 -14.65 8.41
CA LEU A 79 0.79 -15.12 7.21
C LEU A 79 0.69 -14.04 6.12
N ASP A 80 0.27 -12.81 6.45
CA ASP A 80 0.19 -11.72 5.47
C ASP A 80 1.59 -11.34 4.94
N LEU A 81 2.62 -11.36 5.80
CA LEU A 81 4.01 -11.09 5.40
C LEU A 81 4.57 -12.19 4.48
N GLU A 82 4.22 -13.46 4.72
CA GLU A 82 4.62 -14.57 3.86
C GLU A 82 3.94 -14.50 2.48
N ILE A 83 2.64 -14.18 2.44
CA ILE A 83 1.92 -13.94 1.17
C ILE A 83 2.61 -12.82 0.39
N LYS A 84 2.92 -11.71 1.06
CA LYS A 84 3.68 -10.60 0.46
C LYS A 84 5.02 -11.05 -0.11
N ARG A 85 5.83 -11.80 0.66
CA ARG A 85 7.13 -12.31 0.18
C ARG A 85 6.98 -13.19 -1.06
N ARG A 86 5.99 -14.08 -1.09
CA ARG A 86 5.71 -14.93 -2.27
C ARG A 86 5.35 -14.08 -3.49
N LYS A 87 4.47 -13.08 -3.32
CA LYS A 87 4.10 -12.15 -4.41
C LYS A 87 5.29 -11.34 -4.92
N LEU A 88 6.19 -10.92 -4.03
CA LEU A 88 7.42 -10.23 -4.39
C LEU A 88 8.41 -11.12 -5.15
N GLU A 89 8.48 -12.43 -4.86
CA GLU A 89 9.27 -13.37 -5.67
C GLU A 89 8.67 -13.56 -7.07
N GLU A 90 7.34 -13.62 -7.20
CA GLU A 90 6.66 -13.64 -8.50
C GLU A 90 6.97 -12.35 -9.28
N ALA A 91 6.83 -11.19 -8.65
CA ALA A 91 7.14 -9.89 -9.23
C ALA A 91 8.60 -9.80 -9.70
N LYS A 92 9.55 -10.26 -8.88
CA LYS A 92 10.98 -10.31 -9.23
C LYS A 92 11.23 -11.04 -10.55
N LYS A 93 10.61 -12.22 -10.72
CA LYS A 93 10.76 -13.03 -11.93
C LYS A 93 10.17 -12.31 -13.16
N LEU A 94 9.05 -11.63 -13.00
CA LEU A 94 8.38 -10.91 -14.10
C LEU A 94 9.16 -9.70 -14.61
N ILE A 95 9.93 -9.02 -13.74
CA ILE A 95 10.66 -7.80 -14.13
C ILE A 95 12.13 -8.06 -14.50
N SER A 96 12.68 -9.22 -14.16
CA SER A 96 14.08 -9.57 -14.50
C SER A 96 14.25 -9.66 -16.02
N GLY A 97 15.28 -9.03 -16.56
CA GLY A 97 15.54 -8.91 -18.00
C GLY A 97 14.68 -7.88 -18.73
N THR A 98 13.95 -7.03 -18.02
CA THR A 98 13.06 -6.01 -18.60
C THR A 98 13.54 -4.60 -18.26
N GLU A 99 12.95 -3.57 -18.89
CA GLU A 99 13.24 -2.17 -18.54
C GLU A 99 12.83 -1.78 -17.10
N LEU A 100 12.13 -2.67 -16.38
CA LEU A 100 11.75 -2.49 -14.98
C LEU A 100 12.76 -3.05 -13.96
N GLU A 101 13.93 -3.54 -14.38
CA GLU A 101 14.94 -4.10 -13.46
C GLU A 101 15.37 -3.14 -12.34
N PHE A 102 15.25 -1.82 -12.55
CA PHE A 102 15.49 -0.82 -11.50
C PHE A 102 14.60 -1.04 -10.26
N LEU A 103 13.47 -1.75 -10.36
CA LEU A 103 12.62 -2.10 -9.22
C LEU A 103 13.15 -3.27 -8.37
N LEU A 104 14.15 -4.03 -8.84
CA LEU A 104 14.68 -5.19 -8.11
C LEU A 104 15.18 -4.83 -6.69
N PRO A 105 15.94 -3.74 -6.46
CA PRO A 105 16.35 -3.33 -5.12
C PRO A 105 15.16 -2.97 -4.21
N ILE A 106 14.08 -2.40 -4.78
CA ILE A 106 12.84 -2.09 -4.04
C ILE A 106 12.14 -3.38 -3.61
N ILE A 107 12.05 -4.36 -4.51
CA ILE A 107 11.47 -5.68 -4.22
C ILE A 107 12.25 -6.39 -3.11
N GLU A 108 13.58 -6.39 -3.17
CA GLU A 108 14.43 -7.01 -2.14
C GLU A 108 14.30 -6.30 -0.79
N ALA A 109 14.13 -4.98 -0.79
CA ALA A 109 13.83 -4.23 0.44
C ALA A 109 12.44 -4.58 1.00
N GLU A 110 11.41 -4.68 0.15
CA GLU A 110 10.05 -5.02 0.57
C GLU A 110 9.93 -6.44 1.15
N LYS A 111 10.77 -7.40 0.73
CA LYS A 111 10.79 -8.75 1.34
C LYS A 111 11.19 -8.74 2.81
N LYS A 112 11.99 -7.74 3.21
CA LYS A 112 12.48 -7.54 4.58
C LYS A 112 11.53 -6.71 5.43
N PHE A 113 10.49 -6.13 4.85
CA PHE A 113 9.45 -5.39 5.56
C PHE A 113 8.81 -6.25 6.67
N PRO A 114 8.52 -5.69 7.86
CA PRO A 114 8.78 -4.32 8.33
C PRO A 114 10.14 -4.14 9.07
N PRO A 115 10.74 -2.94 9.17
CA PRO A 115 10.30 -1.67 8.57
C PRO A 115 10.56 -1.60 7.06
N ARG A 116 9.91 -0.62 6.40
CA ARG A 116 10.14 -0.31 4.99
C ARG A 116 11.35 0.61 4.87
N LYS A 117 12.42 0.14 4.24
CA LYS A 117 13.65 0.91 3.97
C LYS A 117 14.04 0.77 2.51
N TRP A 118 13.42 1.57 1.65
CA TRP A 118 13.73 1.54 0.22
C TRP A 118 15.08 2.18 -0.06
N PRO A 119 15.97 1.50 -0.80
CA PRO A 119 17.20 2.11 -1.29
C PRO A 119 16.88 3.22 -2.28
N ASP A 120 17.86 4.09 -2.51
CA ASP A 120 17.78 5.06 -3.60
C ASP A 120 17.96 4.33 -4.93
N VAL A 121 17.00 4.56 -5.81
CA VAL A 121 16.88 3.92 -7.11
C VAL A 121 16.52 5.00 -8.11
N LYS A 122 17.09 4.91 -9.32
CA LYS A 122 16.72 5.74 -10.46
C LYS A 122 16.28 4.85 -11.60
N GLY A 123 15.07 5.07 -12.11
CA GLY A 123 14.61 4.52 -13.38
C GLY A 123 14.71 5.56 -14.49
N ASP A 124 15.17 5.17 -15.68
CA ASP A 124 15.27 6.05 -16.85
C ASP A 124 14.26 5.65 -17.92
N VAL A 125 12.99 5.51 -17.50
CA VAL A 125 11.89 5.10 -18.37
C VAL A 125 10.88 6.23 -18.45
N LYS A 126 10.67 6.76 -19.67
CA LYS A 126 9.68 7.83 -19.90
C LYS A 126 8.28 7.31 -19.55
N THR A 127 7.66 7.94 -18.56
CA THR A 127 6.49 7.43 -17.86
C THR A 127 5.26 8.31 -18.10
N LEU A 128 4.12 7.70 -18.36
CA LEU A 128 2.80 8.33 -18.28
C LEU A 128 2.14 7.92 -16.97
N ILE A 129 1.64 8.87 -16.19
CA ILE A 129 0.86 8.58 -14.99
C ILE A 129 -0.58 8.98 -15.25
N PHE A 130 -1.50 8.02 -15.15
CA PHE A 130 -2.92 8.34 -15.11
C PHE A 130 -3.35 8.50 -13.65
N LEU A 131 -3.81 9.69 -13.28
CA LEU A 131 -4.29 9.98 -11.94
C LEU A 131 -5.59 9.22 -11.65
N SER A 132 -5.44 8.05 -11.05
CA SER A 132 -6.51 7.18 -10.56
C SER A 132 -6.66 7.29 -9.03
N PHE A 133 -7.38 6.38 -8.38
CA PHE A 133 -7.71 6.43 -6.95
C PHE A 133 -6.50 6.72 -6.04
N ASN A 134 -5.35 6.13 -6.34
CA ASN A 134 -4.10 6.32 -5.62
C ASN A 134 -3.19 7.39 -6.28
N ALA A 135 -3.76 8.39 -6.96
CA ALA A 135 -3.04 9.44 -7.71
C ALA A 135 -1.80 10.00 -6.98
N LYS A 136 -1.96 10.41 -5.71
CA LYS A 136 -0.86 10.95 -4.91
C LYS A 136 0.25 9.93 -4.65
N ALA A 137 -0.11 8.66 -4.48
CA ALA A 137 0.86 7.59 -4.31
C ALA A 137 1.56 7.24 -5.63
N LEU A 138 0.86 7.31 -6.77
CA LEU A 138 1.47 7.07 -8.09
C LEU A 138 2.52 8.13 -8.42
N LEU A 139 2.19 9.41 -8.17
CA LEU A 139 3.15 10.52 -8.28
C LEU A 139 4.33 10.33 -7.32
N GLY A 140 4.05 10.09 -6.04
CA GLY A 140 5.11 9.87 -5.04
C GLY A 140 5.98 8.65 -5.32
N PHE A 141 5.44 7.61 -5.96
CA PHE A 141 6.21 6.46 -6.42
C PHE A 141 7.16 6.83 -7.56
N ALA A 142 6.68 7.60 -8.54
CA ALA A 142 7.52 8.09 -9.64
C ALA A 142 8.62 9.04 -9.13
N ASP A 143 8.29 9.97 -8.23
CA ASP A 143 9.25 10.86 -7.58
C ASP A 143 10.31 10.08 -6.80
N ARG A 144 9.90 9.09 -6.00
CA ARG A 144 10.79 8.28 -5.16
C ARG A 144 11.81 7.49 -5.98
N LEU A 145 11.45 7.13 -7.21
CA LEU A 145 12.28 6.37 -8.16
C LEU A 145 12.91 7.27 -9.23
N ASN A 146 12.75 8.59 -9.10
CA ASN A 146 13.28 9.59 -10.00
C ASN A 146 12.94 9.31 -11.48
N LEU A 147 11.70 8.87 -11.73
CA LEU A 147 11.20 8.58 -13.07
C LEU A 147 10.84 9.88 -13.79
N PRO A 148 11.27 10.09 -15.05
CA PRO A 148 10.73 11.18 -15.86
C PRO A 148 9.28 10.86 -16.22
N TYR A 149 8.32 11.70 -15.78
CA TYR A 149 6.91 11.44 -16.01
C TYR A 149 6.11 12.64 -16.54
N GLU A 150 5.04 12.32 -17.26
CA GLU A 150 3.93 13.22 -17.58
C GLU A 150 2.66 12.70 -16.87
N ALA A 151 1.94 13.58 -16.17
CA ALA A 151 0.72 13.21 -15.46
C ALA A 151 -0.52 13.66 -16.24
N VAL A 152 -1.46 12.74 -16.42
CA VAL A 152 -2.76 12.98 -17.06
C VAL A 152 -3.89 12.52 -16.13
N GLY A 153 -5.09 13.08 -16.27
CA GLY A 153 -6.20 12.68 -15.43
C GLY A 153 -7.54 13.27 -15.86
N ILE A 154 -8.61 12.81 -15.22
CA ILE A 154 -9.95 13.34 -15.50
C ILE A 154 -10.01 14.80 -15.06
N ARG A 155 -10.50 15.69 -15.93
CA ARG A 155 -10.63 17.13 -15.63
C ARG A 155 -11.35 17.32 -14.28
N TYR A 156 -10.75 18.14 -13.42
CA TYR A 156 -11.22 18.47 -12.07
C TYR A 156 -11.30 17.31 -11.05
N ALA A 157 -10.94 16.07 -11.38
CA ALA A 157 -10.99 14.98 -10.42
C ALA A 157 -10.04 15.16 -9.22
N PHE A 158 -8.88 15.81 -9.41
CA PHE A 158 -7.89 16.04 -8.37
C PHE A 158 -7.46 17.51 -8.31
N PRO A 159 -8.30 18.43 -7.78
CA PRO A 159 -8.08 19.87 -7.90
C PRO A 159 -6.80 20.40 -7.23
N LYS A 160 -6.12 19.58 -6.42
CA LYS A 160 -4.87 19.94 -5.73
C LYS A 160 -3.62 19.34 -6.36
N LEU A 161 -3.76 18.58 -7.45
CA LEU A 161 -2.66 17.94 -8.16
C LEU A 161 -2.50 18.59 -9.54
N GLU A 162 -1.27 18.66 -10.02
CA GLU A 162 -0.94 19.14 -11.36
C GLU A 162 -0.98 17.98 -12.35
N TYR A 163 -1.76 18.13 -13.41
CA TYR A 163 -1.87 17.15 -14.49
C TYR A 163 -2.57 17.76 -15.71
N GLU A 164 -2.36 17.13 -16.86
CA GLU A 164 -3.07 17.48 -18.09
C GLU A 164 -4.44 16.78 -18.13
N PRO A 165 -5.53 17.52 -18.36
CA PRO A 165 -6.86 16.95 -18.41
C PRO A 165 -7.06 16.11 -19.69
N VAL A 166 -7.57 14.90 -19.52
CA VAL A 166 -7.99 14.02 -20.61
C VAL A 166 -9.47 13.66 -20.48
N GLU A 167 -10.14 13.44 -21.60
CA GLU A 167 -11.52 12.93 -21.61
C GLU A 167 -11.54 11.51 -21.05
N ALA A 168 -12.37 11.25 -20.04
CA ALA A 168 -12.47 9.96 -19.38
C ALA A 168 -13.77 9.84 -18.60
N GLU A 169 -14.26 8.61 -18.42
CA GLU A 169 -15.41 8.34 -17.58
C GLU A 169 -15.01 8.35 -16.09
N PRO A 170 -15.87 8.83 -15.17
CA PRO A 170 -15.59 8.81 -13.73
C PRO A 170 -15.25 7.42 -13.16
N ARG A 171 -15.67 6.33 -13.80
CA ARG A 171 -15.30 4.95 -13.45
C ARG A 171 -13.81 4.68 -13.66
N GLU A 172 -13.16 5.35 -14.60
CA GLU A 172 -11.74 5.13 -14.93
C GLU A 172 -10.80 5.52 -13.79
N ILE A 173 -11.24 6.34 -12.82
CA ILE A 173 -10.48 6.59 -11.58
C ILE A 173 -10.21 5.32 -10.80
N PHE A 174 -11.11 4.34 -10.87
CA PHE A 174 -10.93 3.06 -10.17
C PHE A 174 -10.49 1.94 -11.11
N PHE A 175 -10.90 2.01 -12.38
CA PHE A 175 -10.60 1.00 -13.39
C PHE A 175 -10.09 1.68 -14.66
N PRO A 176 -8.81 2.06 -14.71
CA PRO A 176 -8.23 2.77 -15.84
C PRO A 176 -8.37 1.98 -17.16
N ASN A 177 -8.71 2.65 -18.25
CA ASN A 177 -8.90 2.01 -19.56
C ASN A 177 -7.55 1.73 -20.24
N GLU A 178 -7.18 0.45 -20.34
CA GLU A 178 -5.89 0.01 -20.93
C GLU A 178 -5.68 0.54 -22.35
N GLU A 179 -6.63 0.34 -23.28
CA GLU A 179 -6.47 0.71 -24.70
C GLU A 179 -6.28 2.21 -24.87
N LYS A 180 -7.03 2.99 -24.10
CA LYS A 180 -6.95 4.44 -24.14
C LYS A 180 -5.61 4.94 -23.62
N LEU A 181 -5.15 4.41 -22.49
CA LEU A 181 -3.84 4.79 -21.94
C LEU A 181 -2.68 4.34 -22.84
N LEU A 182 -2.80 3.19 -23.51
CA LEU A 182 -1.83 2.74 -24.51
C LEU A 182 -1.74 3.69 -25.71
N ARG A 183 -2.88 4.20 -26.21
CA ARG A 183 -2.87 5.19 -27.30
C ARG A 183 -2.16 6.47 -26.89
N ILE A 184 -2.54 7.04 -25.73
CA ILE A 184 -1.91 8.25 -25.18
C ILE A 184 -0.40 8.02 -24.96
N ALA A 185 -0.03 6.86 -24.44
CA ALA A 185 1.37 6.51 -24.20
C ALA A 185 2.19 6.48 -25.50
N LYS A 186 1.65 5.87 -26.57
CA LYS A 186 2.29 5.83 -27.89
C LYS A 186 2.42 7.21 -28.51
N GLU A 187 1.35 8.02 -28.47
CA GLU A 187 1.36 9.40 -28.97
C GLU A 187 2.43 10.26 -28.27
N ARG A 188 2.66 10.04 -26.98
CA ARG A 188 3.65 10.77 -26.17
C ARG A 188 5.03 10.10 -26.13
N GLY A 189 5.21 8.95 -26.79
CA GLY A 189 6.45 8.19 -26.76
C GLY A 189 6.87 7.69 -25.37
N THR A 190 5.90 7.46 -24.46
CA THR A 190 6.17 6.89 -23.13
C THR A 190 6.17 5.36 -23.19
N ARG A 191 7.07 4.71 -22.45
CA ARG A 191 7.20 3.23 -22.42
C ARG A 191 6.62 2.61 -21.15
N LEU A 192 6.33 3.40 -20.13
CA LEU A 192 5.73 2.96 -18.88
C LEU A 192 4.45 3.75 -18.61
N VAL A 193 3.39 3.08 -18.21
CA VAL A 193 2.14 3.68 -17.74
C VAL A 193 1.89 3.25 -16.30
N LEU A 194 1.76 4.21 -15.39
CA LEU A 194 1.37 3.98 -14.00
C LEU A 194 -0.10 4.32 -13.80
N ALA A 195 -0.87 3.36 -13.29
CA ALA A 195 -2.27 3.57 -12.91
C ALA A 195 -2.75 2.47 -11.93
N ASP A 196 -3.93 2.65 -11.34
CA ASP A 196 -4.60 1.62 -10.54
C ASP A 196 -5.22 0.50 -11.40
N PHE A 197 -4.42 -0.13 -12.26
CA PHE A 197 -4.86 -1.29 -13.05
C PHE A 197 -5.31 -2.45 -12.14
N PRO A 198 -6.23 -3.32 -12.60
CA PRO A 198 -6.65 -4.51 -11.86
C PRO A 198 -5.60 -5.64 -11.85
N PHE A 199 -4.39 -5.40 -12.35
CA PHE A 199 -3.27 -6.33 -12.35
C PHE A 199 -2.00 -5.60 -11.91
N GLY A 200 -0.98 -6.35 -11.49
CA GLY A 200 0.31 -5.78 -11.10
C GLY A 200 1.10 -5.25 -12.29
N LEU A 201 1.29 -6.06 -13.33
CA LEU A 201 2.14 -5.76 -14.48
C LEU A 201 1.59 -6.42 -15.76
N LYS A 202 1.63 -5.71 -16.88
CA LYS A 202 1.30 -6.22 -18.21
C LYS A 202 2.13 -5.53 -19.28
N PHE A 203 2.68 -6.31 -20.22
CA PHE A 203 3.38 -5.78 -21.39
C PHE A 203 2.43 -5.81 -22.58
N LYS A 204 2.27 -4.68 -23.28
CA LYS A 204 1.40 -4.59 -24.45
C LYS A 204 1.90 -3.55 -25.44
N ASP A 205 2.06 -3.96 -26.70
CA ASP A 205 2.49 -3.11 -27.82
C ASP A 205 3.76 -2.27 -27.53
N GLY A 206 4.75 -2.85 -26.84
CA GLY A 206 5.99 -2.16 -26.48
C GLY A 206 5.85 -1.13 -25.35
N VAL A 207 4.70 -1.10 -24.66
CA VAL A 207 4.45 -0.27 -23.49
C VAL A 207 4.16 -1.18 -22.29
N VAL A 208 4.68 -0.79 -21.14
CA VAL A 208 4.49 -1.46 -19.86
C VAL A 208 3.35 -0.80 -19.09
N LEU A 209 2.31 -1.56 -18.76
CA LEU A 209 1.22 -1.12 -17.89
C LEU A 209 1.48 -1.65 -16.48
N LEU A 210 1.61 -0.75 -15.50
CA LEU A 210 2.03 -1.10 -14.14
C LEU A 210 1.10 -0.50 -13.09
N ASN A 211 0.57 -1.36 -12.23
CA ASN A 211 0.09 -0.94 -10.91
C ASN A 211 1.19 -1.28 -9.89
N PRO A 212 2.00 -0.31 -9.45
CA PRO A 212 3.16 -0.58 -8.61
C PRO A 212 2.75 -1.17 -7.25
N PHE A 213 1.54 -0.88 -6.77
CA PHE A 213 1.08 -1.30 -5.45
C PHE A 213 0.56 -2.74 -5.44
N ARG A 214 -0.09 -3.16 -6.53
CA ARG A 214 -0.42 -4.58 -6.75
C ARG A 214 0.85 -5.39 -7.01
N LEU A 215 1.80 -4.87 -7.79
CA LEU A 215 3.07 -5.55 -8.06
C LEU A 215 3.88 -5.76 -6.77
N LEU A 216 4.01 -4.74 -5.94
CA LEU A 216 4.79 -4.78 -4.69
C LEU A 216 4.00 -5.30 -3.48
N HIS A 217 2.72 -5.61 -3.67
CA HIS A 217 1.79 -6.00 -2.61
C HIS A 217 1.85 -5.04 -1.40
N ILE A 218 1.59 -3.77 -1.67
CA ILE A 218 1.57 -2.69 -0.67
C ILE A 218 0.13 -2.24 -0.50
N GLY A 219 -0.38 -2.37 0.72
CA GLY A 219 -1.77 -2.05 1.02
C GLY A 219 -2.04 -0.54 1.04
N PHE A 220 -3.30 -0.17 0.82
CA PHE A 220 -3.74 1.23 0.77
C PHE A 220 -3.32 2.05 1.98
N PHE A 221 -3.47 1.50 3.19
CA PHE A 221 -3.09 2.19 4.42
C PHE A 221 -1.59 2.50 4.41
N GLU A 222 -0.76 1.53 4.01
CA GLU A 222 0.69 1.72 3.91
C GLU A 222 1.05 2.81 2.91
N LEU A 223 0.40 2.85 1.74
CA LEU A 223 0.59 3.90 0.73
C LEU A 223 0.25 5.28 1.28
N LYS A 224 -0.86 5.38 2.02
CA LYS A 224 -1.28 6.63 2.64
C LYS A 224 -0.24 7.17 3.63
N TYR A 225 0.48 6.32 4.36
CA TYR A 225 1.59 6.78 5.21
C TYR A 225 2.85 7.09 4.42
N LEU A 226 3.09 6.36 3.32
CA LEU A 226 4.32 6.49 2.54
C LEU A 226 4.30 7.74 1.64
N PHE A 227 3.18 8.00 0.97
CA PHE A 227 3.05 9.07 -0.04
C PHE A 227 1.88 10.02 0.22
N GLY A 228 0.98 9.68 1.14
CA GLY A 228 -0.27 10.41 1.36
C GLY A 228 -1.40 9.91 0.47
N PHE A 229 -2.55 10.57 0.58
CA PHE A 229 -3.75 10.27 -0.20
C PHE A 229 -4.47 11.57 -0.54
N GLU A 230 -4.72 11.81 -1.83
CA GLU A 230 -5.63 12.87 -2.28
C GLU A 230 -6.90 12.21 -2.80
N ARG A 231 -8.04 12.62 -2.25
CA ARG A 231 -9.33 12.00 -2.57
C ARG A 231 -9.86 12.59 -3.89
N PRO A 232 -10.33 11.77 -4.84
CA PRO A 232 -10.99 12.28 -6.04
C PRO A 232 -12.31 12.98 -5.69
N VAL A 233 -12.65 14.04 -6.43
CA VAL A 233 -13.93 14.77 -6.27
C VAL A 233 -14.98 14.40 -7.32
N ILE A 234 -14.54 13.92 -8.48
CA ILE A 234 -15.40 13.34 -9.53
C ILE A 234 -15.11 11.85 -9.53
N TYR A 235 -16.12 10.99 -9.38
CA TYR A 235 -15.94 9.53 -9.43
C TYR A 235 -17.30 8.83 -9.50
N ASP A 236 -17.31 7.58 -9.99
CA ASP A 236 -18.50 6.72 -9.96
C ASP A 236 -18.63 5.99 -8.62
N LYS A 237 -19.77 6.14 -7.94
CA LYS A 237 -20.01 5.54 -6.61
C LYS A 237 -20.10 4.01 -6.64
N LYS A 238 -20.65 3.40 -7.68
CA LYS A 238 -20.72 1.94 -7.80
C LYS A 238 -19.33 1.36 -8.04
N ALA A 239 -18.58 1.99 -8.96
CA ALA A 239 -17.20 1.62 -9.23
C ALA A 239 -16.30 1.72 -7.99
N LEU A 240 -16.53 2.72 -7.13
CA LEU A 240 -15.85 2.81 -5.84
C LEU A 240 -16.05 1.56 -4.99
N VAL A 241 -17.29 1.07 -4.88
CA VAL A 241 -17.60 -0.12 -4.08
C VAL A 241 -16.92 -1.35 -4.67
N ASP A 242 -17.06 -1.55 -5.98
CA ASP A 242 -16.41 -2.66 -6.70
C ASP A 242 -14.89 -2.65 -6.46
N PHE A 243 -14.27 -1.47 -6.55
CA PHE A 243 -12.84 -1.29 -6.38
C PHE A 243 -12.39 -1.57 -4.95
N VAL A 244 -13.09 -1.03 -3.95
CA VAL A 244 -12.79 -1.30 -2.54
C VAL A 244 -12.95 -2.78 -2.21
N VAL A 245 -13.99 -3.43 -2.74
CA VAL A 245 -14.20 -4.88 -2.57
C VAL A 245 -13.03 -5.65 -3.20
N SER A 246 -12.57 -5.27 -4.40
CA SER A 246 -11.42 -5.92 -5.06
C SER A 246 -10.13 -5.82 -4.22
N LEU A 247 -9.81 -4.63 -3.70
CA LEU A 247 -8.63 -4.43 -2.87
C LEU A 247 -8.72 -5.22 -1.55
N THR A 248 -9.93 -5.32 -0.98
CA THR A 248 -10.15 -6.10 0.25
C THR A 248 -9.96 -7.60 -0.01
N TYR A 249 -10.51 -8.11 -1.11
CA TYR A 249 -10.38 -9.51 -1.50
C TYR A 249 -8.91 -9.90 -1.77
N GLU A 250 -8.14 -8.99 -2.36
CA GLU A 250 -6.72 -9.19 -2.66
C GLU A 250 -5.79 -9.00 -1.46
N GLY A 251 -6.32 -8.59 -0.30
CA GLY A 251 -5.52 -8.31 0.89
C GLY A 251 -4.74 -6.99 0.82
N LEU A 252 -5.06 -6.11 -0.12
CA LEU A 252 -4.46 -4.77 -0.27
C LEU A 252 -5.22 -3.68 0.51
N MET A 253 -6.32 -4.03 1.16
CA MET A 253 -7.09 -3.13 2.02
C MET A 253 -7.74 -3.93 3.14
N GLU A 254 -7.68 -3.42 4.37
CA GLU A 254 -8.43 -4.00 5.49
C GLU A 254 -9.93 -3.68 5.32
N SER A 255 -10.81 -4.62 5.66
CA SER A 255 -12.27 -4.46 5.47
C SER A 255 -12.83 -3.23 6.20
N THR A 256 -12.28 -2.91 7.37
CA THR A 256 -12.66 -1.73 8.16
C THR A 256 -12.25 -0.42 7.48
N ASP A 257 -11.08 -0.38 6.85
CA ASP A 257 -10.63 0.77 6.07
C ASP A 257 -11.48 0.94 4.81
N GLY A 258 -11.77 -0.16 4.11
CA GLY A 258 -12.65 -0.16 2.95
C GLY A 258 -14.04 0.37 3.26
N ALA A 259 -14.67 -0.14 4.33
CA ALA A 259 -15.97 0.35 4.79
C ALA A 259 -15.95 1.86 5.13
N ASN A 260 -14.88 2.33 5.79
CA ASN A 260 -14.69 3.74 6.10
C ASN A 260 -14.55 4.62 4.85
N ILE A 261 -13.81 4.15 3.83
CA ILE A 261 -13.64 4.86 2.55
C ILE A 261 -14.99 4.96 1.86
N ILE A 262 -15.71 3.85 1.70
CA ILE A 262 -17.05 3.82 1.08
C ILE A 262 -17.95 4.80 1.82
N TRP A 263 -18.08 4.70 3.14
CA TRP A 263 -18.95 5.58 3.93
C TRP A 263 -18.63 7.07 3.72
N ARG A 264 -17.36 7.45 3.81
CA ARG A 264 -16.91 8.84 3.63
C ARG A 264 -17.11 9.35 2.20
N MET A 265 -17.00 8.46 1.22
CA MET A 265 -17.13 8.79 -0.20
C MET A 265 -18.56 8.68 -0.73
N TRP A 266 -19.45 7.99 -0.03
CA TRP A 266 -20.84 7.82 -0.41
C TRP A 266 -21.73 8.98 0.06
N ARG A 267 -21.45 9.53 1.25
CA ARG A 267 -22.24 10.60 1.90
C ARG A 267 -22.14 11.99 1.24
N LYS A 268 -21.23 12.16 0.29
CA LYS A 268 -21.14 13.37 -0.55
C LYS A 268 -21.66 13.04 -1.94
#